data_AF-A0ABD2KKI4-F1
#
_entry.id   AF-A0ABD2KKI4-F1
#
_cell.length_a   1.000
_cell.length_b   1.000
_cell.length_c   1.000
_cell.angle_alpha   90.00
_cell.angle_beta   90.00
_cell.angle_gamma   90.00
#
_symmetry.space_group_name_H-M   'P 1'
#
loop_
_entity.id
_entity.type
_entity.pdbx_description
1 polymer ?
#
loop_
_entity_poly.entity_id
_entity_poly.type
_entity_poly.pdbx_seq_one_letter_code
_entity_poly.pdbx_strand_id
1 'polypeptide(L)'
;MSAPAAKLPRPPEHMLRYMAHIRAKSLVFSAMGVSGLIGLSFYFFYVEVRRKAYMEFGKNYNPYQRMREICEYPVKYMHSCPSELAKRLEEKGVLIGDRDYSIPLDDVVPESRKKEFMMANAFERFMNR
;
A
#
# COMPACT_ATOMS: atom_id res chain seq x y z
N MET A 1 -9.00 -70.54 -21.35
CA MET A 1 -10.34 -69.93 -21.35
C MET A 1 -10.24 -68.58 -20.64
N SER A 2 -10.30 -67.47 -21.37
CA SER A 2 -10.21 -66.11 -20.81
C SER A 2 -11.58 -65.63 -20.35
N ALA A 3 -11.67 -65.10 -19.14
CA ALA A 3 -12.91 -64.58 -18.55
C ALA A 3 -13.45 -63.34 -19.32
N PRO A 4 -14.77 -63.16 -19.42
CA PRO A 4 -15.36 -61.98 -20.06
C PRO A 4 -15.17 -60.73 -19.20
N ALA A 5 -14.69 -59.64 -19.80
CA ALA A 5 -14.48 -58.37 -19.14
C ALA A 5 -15.80 -57.79 -18.58
N ALA A 6 -15.83 -57.49 -17.28
CA ALA A 6 -16.98 -56.87 -16.63
C ALA A 6 -17.23 -55.46 -17.20
N LYS A 7 -18.49 -55.15 -17.56
CA LYS A 7 -18.88 -53.82 -18.03
C LYS A 7 -18.82 -52.81 -16.88
N LEU A 8 -18.00 -51.77 -17.04
CA LEU A 8 -17.92 -50.66 -16.09
C LEU A 8 -19.26 -49.89 -16.04
N PRO A 9 -19.69 -49.40 -14.86
CA PRO A 9 -20.88 -48.58 -14.75
C PRO A 9 -20.70 -47.26 -15.51
N ARG A 10 -21.74 -46.81 -16.23
CA ARG A 10 -21.69 -45.53 -16.93
C ARG A 10 -21.64 -44.39 -15.91
N PRO A 11 -20.75 -43.40 -16.09
CA PRO A 11 -20.76 -42.22 -15.24
C PRO A 11 -22.07 -41.45 -15.42
N PRO A 12 -22.52 -40.72 -14.39
CA PRO A 12 -23.84 -40.08 -14.39
C PRO A 12 -23.96 -39.03 -15.51
N GLU A 13 -25.08 -39.02 -16.23
CA GLU A 13 -25.24 -38.30 -17.52
C GLU A 13 -25.09 -36.78 -17.42
N HIS A 14 -25.38 -36.20 -16.25
CA HIS A 14 -25.20 -34.76 -16.01
C HIS A 14 -23.72 -34.34 -16.07
N MET A 15 -22.79 -35.26 -15.80
CA MET A 15 -21.37 -34.98 -15.92
C MET A 15 -20.91 -34.98 -17.37
N LEU A 16 -21.48 -35.85 -18.22
CA LEU A 16 -21.04 -36.01 -19.62
C LEU A 16 -21.49 -34.86 -20.54
N ARG A 17 -22.62 -34.20 -20.26
CA ARG A 17 -23.14 -33.11 -21.11
C ARG A 17 -22.48 -31.74 -20.88
N TYR A 18 -21.93 -31.49 -19.69
CA TYR A 18 -21.42 -30.16 -19.30
C TYR A 18 -19.95 -30.17 -18.83
N MET A 19 -19.15 -31.16 -19.23
CA MET A 19 -17.76 -31.30 -18.76
C MET A 19 -16.94 -30.01 -18.92
N ALA A 20 -17.04 -29.36 -20.08
CA ALA A 20 -16.31 -28.11 -20.34
C ALA A 20 -16.75 -26.98 -19.40
N HIS A 21 -18.05 -26.84 -19.14
CA HIS A 21 -18.56 -25.77 -18.29
C HIS A 21 -18.23 -25.99 -16.81
N ILE A 22 -18.26 -27.24 -16.34
CA ILE A 22 -17.88 -27.60 -14.96
C ILE A 22 -16.38 -27.32 -14.73
N ARG A 23 -15.52 -27.74 -15.67
CA ARG A 23 -14.07 -27.45 -15.63
C ARG A 23 -13.79 -25.95 -15.71
N ALA A 24 -14.50 -25.22 -16.55
CA ALA A 24 -14.36 -23.77 -16.65
C ALA A 24 -14.73 -23.07 -15.34
N LYS A 25 -15.85 -23.44 -14.71
CA LYS A 25 -16.24 -22.88 -13.41
C LYS A 25 -15.18 -23.14 -12.35
N SER A 26 -14.68 -24.38 -12.24
CA SER A 26 -13.63 -24.69 -11.26
C SER A 26 -12.36 -23.88 -11.49
N LEU A 27 -11.96 -23.67 -12.75
CA LEU A 27 -10.80 -22.85 -13.10
C LEU A 27 -10.98 -21.38 -12.75
N VAL A 28 -12.17 -20.82 -13.00
CA VAL A 28 -12.48 -19.43 -12.63
C VAL A 28 -12.39 -19.24 -11.12
N PHE A 29 -12.99 -20.14 -10.34
CA PHE A 29 -12.93 -20.06 -8.88
C PHE A 29 -11.51 -20.26 -8.34
N SER A 30 -10.74 -21.19 -8.91
CA SER A 30 -9.34 -21.38 -8.48
C SER A 30 -8.48 -20.17 -8.84
N ALA A 31 -8.64 -19.59 -10.03
CA ALA A 31 -7.93 -18.39 -10.45
C ALA A 31 -8.26 -17.20 -9.55
N MET A 32 -9.54 -17.02 -9.20
CA MET A 32 -9.97 -15.96 -8.29
C MET A 32 -9.36 -16.15 -6.90
N GLY A 33 -9.37 -17.37 -6.36
CA GLY A 33 -8.72 -17.69 -5.09
C GLY A 33 -7.21 -17.40 -5.10
N VAL A 34 -6.50 -17.84 -6.14
CA VAL A 34 -5.06 -17.58 -6.29
C VAL A 34 -4.76 -16.08 -6.38
N SER A 35 -5.54 -15.33 -7.16
CA SER A 35 -5.36 -13.87 -7.27
C SER A 35 -5.56 -13.16 -5.94
N GLY A 36 -6.56 -13.56 -5.14
CA GLY A 36 -6.79 -13.03 -3.80
C GLY A 36 -5.62 -13.30 -2.85
N LEU A 37 -5.07 -14.52 -2.87
CA LEU A 37 -3.92 -14.88 -2.06
C LEU A 37 -2.66 -14.08 -2.42
N ILE A 38 -2.43 -13.84 -3.72
CA ILE A 38 -1.32 -13.01 -4.19
C ILE A 38 -1.51 -11.54 -3.74
N GLY A 39 -2.74 -11.02 -3.83
CA GLY A 39 -3.03 -9.66 -3.36
C GLY A 39 -2.81 -9.48 -1.86
N LEU A 40 -3.26 -10.45 -1.06
CA LEU A 40 -3.06 -10.44 0.39
C LEU A 40 -1.58 -10.58 0.75
N SER A 41 -0.86 -11.51 0.12
CA SER A 41 0.57 -11.67 0.39
C SER A 41 1.36 -10.41 0.02
N PHE A 42 1.04 -9.75 -1.10
CA PHE A 42 1.65 -8.48 -1.47
C PHE A 42 1.37 -7.40 -0.41
N TYR A 43 0.13 -7.28 0.07
CA TYR A 43 -0.21 -6.30 1.09
C TYR A 43 0.57 -6.51 2.39
N PHE A 44 0.57 -7.73 2.95
CA PHE A 44 1.23 -8.01 4.22
C PHE A 44 2.76 -7.98 4.13
N PHE A 45 3.35 -8.58 3.09
CA PHE A 45 4.80 -8.70 3.00
C PHE A 45 5.48 -7.46 2.41
N TYR A 46 4.82 -6.72 1.52
CA TYR A 46 5.43 -5.57 0.86
C TYR A 46 4.91 -4.24 1.41
N VAL A 47 3.60 -4.03 1.40
CA VAL A 47 3.00 -2.72 1.74
C VAL A 47 3.12 -2.43 3.23
N GLU A 48 2.73 -3.38 4.09
CA GLU A 48 2.73 -3.15 5.54
C GLU A 48 4.13 -2.97 6.11
N VAL A 49 5.10 -3.77 5.66
CA VAL A 49 6.50 -3.65 6.08
C VAL A 49 7.06 -2.28 5.75
N ARG A 50 6.86 -1.80 4.51
CA ARG A 50 7.31 -0.46 4.11
C ARG A 50 6.59 0.62 4.89
N ARG A 51 5.29 0.47 5.10
CA ARG A 51 4.50 1.43 5.91
C ARG A 51 5.06 1.56 7.32
N LYS A 52 5.35 0.44 8.00
CA LYS A 52 5.97 0.44 9.33
C LYS A 52 7.33 1.11 9.32
N ALA A 53 8.17 0.80 8.33
CA ALA A 53 9.48 1.44 8.18
C ALA A 53 9.39 2.97 8.01
N TYR A 54 8.44 3.47 7.20
CA TYR A 54 8.23 4.92 7.05
C TYR A 54 7.68 5.57 8.34
N MET A 55 6.78 4.90 9.06
CA MET A 55 6.27 5.39 10.34
C MET A 55 7.36 5.43 11.41
N GLU A 56 8.21 4.40 11.48
CA GLU A 56 9.36 4.37 12.41
C GLU A 56 10.39 5.43 12.07
N PHE A 57 10.69 5.62 10.78
CA PHE A 57 11.54 6.71 10.32
C PHE A 57 10.95 8.06 10.75
N GLY A 58 9.69 8.33 10.42
CA GLY A 58 9.03 9.60 10.73
C GLY A 58 8.95 9.91 12.23
N LYS A 59 8.75 8.92 13.09
CA LYS A 59 8.67 9.10 14.55
C LYS A 59 9.96 9.66 15.17
N ASN A 60 11.11 9.21 14.66
CA ASN A 60 12.42 9.59 15.22
C ASN A 60 13.19 10.57 14.30
N TYR A 61 12.59 11.01 13.19
CA TYR A 61 13.27 11.86 12.23
C TYR A 61 13.28 13.32 12.70
N ASN A 62 14.44 13.77 13.18
CA ASN A 62 14.67 15.19 13.40
C ASN A 62 15.25 15.83 12.12
N PRO A 63 14.44 16.60 11.36
CA PRO A 63 14.89 17.18 10.09
C PRO A 63 16.05 18.14 10.27
N TYR A 64 16.14 18.85 11.39
CA TYR A 64 17.19 19.85 11.61
C TYR A 64 18.54 19.21 11.92
N GLN A 65 18.56 18.11 12.68
CA GLN A 65 19.80 17.36 12.94
C GLN A 65 20.34 16.74 11.67
N ARG A 66 19.49 16.06 10.88
CA ARG A 66 19.94 15.47 9.61
C ARG A 66 20.41 16.49 8.60
N MET A 67 19.82 17.67 8.59
CA MET A 67 20.29 18.74 7.72
C MET A 67 21.64 19.32 8.17
N ARG A 68 21.92 19.40 9.47
CA ARG A 68 23.26 19.78 9.96
C ARG A 68 24.30 18.77 9.51
N GLU A 69 24.01 17.47 9.68
CA GLU A 69 24.89 16.39 9.20
C GLU A 69 25.16 16.47 7.69
N ILE A 70 24.14 16.76 6.88
CA ILE A 70 24.28 16.93 5.41
C ILE A 70 25.12 18.16 5.05
N CYS A 71 24.98 19.23 5.82
CA CYS A 71 25.73 20.47 5.65
C CYS A 71 27.19 20.39 6.10
N GLU A 72 27.47 19.52 7.08
CA GLU A 72 28.81 19.20 7.54
C GLU A 72 29.52 18.16 6.65
N TYR A 73 28.78 17.54 5.72
CA TYR A 73 29.34 16.56 4.79
C TYR A 73 30.33 17.24 3.82
N PRO A 74 31.53 16.66 3.59
CA PRO A 74 32.60 17.30 2.83
C PRO A 74 32.23 17.56 1.37
N VAL A 75 31.34 16.73 0.82
CA VAL A 75 30.70 16.99 -0.48
C VAL A 75 29.43 17.78 -0.20
N LYS A 76 29.45 19.08 -0.55
CA LYS A 76 28.31 19.96 -0.33
C LYS A 76 27.19 19.59 -1.29
N TYR A 77 26.18 18.90 -0.79
CA TYR A 77 24.99 18.54 -1.56
C TYR A 77 23.96 19.69 -1.67
N MET A 78 24.08 20.73 -0.85
CA MET A 78 23.15 21.86 -0.83
C MET A 78 23.88 23.19 -1.07
N HIS A 79 23.26 24.05 -1.90
CA HIS A 79 23.73 25.41 -2.14
C HIS A 79 23.47 26.35 -0.95
N SER A 80 22.42 26.09 -0.16
CA SER A 80 22.04 26.86 1.02
C SER A 80 21.78 25.91 2.19
N CYS A 81 22.55 26.03 3.27
CA CYS A 81 22.33 25.25 4.49
C CYS A 81 21.19 25.85 5.33
N PRO A 82 20.37 25.04 6.00
CA PRO A 82 19.13 25.50 6.64
C PRO A 82 19.32 26.30 7.92
N SER A 83 20.55 26.69 8.27
CA SER A 83 20.82 27.67 9.31
C SER A 83 20.04 28.96 9.08
N GLU A 84 19.82 29.37 7.83
CA GLU A 84 18.99 30.53 7.48
C GLU A 84 17.50 30.28 7.67
N LEU A 85 17.01 29.06 7.44
CA LEU A 85 15.60 28.71 7.60
C LEU A 85 15.23 28.61 9.08
N ALA A 86 16.12 28.04 9.90
CA ALA A 86 15.95 27.93 11.35
C ALA A 86 15.86 29.31 12.01
N LYS A 87 16.74 30.25 11.64
CA LYS A 87 16.68 31.65 12.10
C LYS A 87 15.32 32.31 11.81
N ARG A 88 14.79 32.13 10.60
CA ARG A 88 13.47 32.69 10.20
C ARG A 88 12.28 32.07 10.93
N LEU A 89 12.41 30.86 11.46
CA LEU A 89 11.35 30.19 12.22
C LEU A 89 11.39 30.56 13.70
N GLU A 90 12.59 30.73 14.27
CA GLU A 90 12.80 31.34 15.59
C GLU A 90 12.25 32.77 15.64
N GLU A 91 12.51 33.57 14.59
CA GLU A 91 11.92 34.91 14.42
C GLU A 91 10.38 34.91 14.36
N LYS A 92 9.76 33.78 13.98
CA LYS A 92 8.30 33.61 13.86
C LYS A 92 7.66 32.94 15.07
N GLY A 93 8.42 32.60 16.10
CA GLY A 93 7.90 32.06 17.37
C GLY A 93 7.30 30.65 17.28
N VAL A 94 7.58 29.88 16.22
CA VAL A 94 7.12 28.49 16.10
C VAL A 94 8.14 27.56 16.74
N LEU A 95 7.78 26.92 17.85
CA LEU A 95 8.65 25.97 18.53
C LEU A 95 8.90 24.74 17.65
N ILE A 96 10.18 24.43 17.48
CA ILE A 96 10.67 23.34 16.65
C ILE A 96 10.45 22.03 17.42
N GLY A 97 9.35 21.33 17.14
CA GLY A 97 9.01 20.05 17.77
C GLY A 97 7.52 19.74 17.85
N ASP A 98 6.65 20.76 17.80
CA ASP A 98 5.21 20.60 18.07
C ASP A 98 4.38 20.02 16.90
N ARG A 99 5.02 19.49 15.86
CA ARG A 99 4.28 18.71 14.85
C ARG A 99 4.37 17.23 15.19
N ASP A 100 3.28 16.73 15.75
CA ASP A 100 3.08 15.33 15.99
C ASP A 100 2.83 14.60 14.65
N TYR A 101 3.87 13.99 14.07
CA TYR A 101 3.80 13.25 12.81
C TYR A 101 3.22 11.83 12.96
N SER A 102 2.72 11.48 14.15
CA SER A 102 2.03 10.22 14.43
C SER A 102 0.58 10.20 13.90
N ILE A 103 0.08 11.35 13.45
CA ILE A 103 -1.30 11.57 13.02
C ILE A 103 -1.42 11.25 11.52
N PRO A 104 -2.30 10.33 11.10
CA PRO A 104 -2.56 10.09 9.68
C PRO A 104 -2.97 11.40 8.99
N LEU A 105 -2.53 11.60 7.74
CA LEU A 105 -2.72 12.85 6.99
C LEU A 105 -4.20 13.28 6.87
N ASP A 106 -5.12 12.35 7.13
CA ASP A 106 -6.58 12.52 7.16
C ASP A 106 -7.07 13.39 8.35
N ASP A 107 -6.30 13.48 9.42
CA ASP A 107 -6.62 14.23 10.64
C ASP A 107 -5.93 15.60 10.70
N VAL A 108 -5.01 15.88 9.76
CA VAL A 108 -4.36 17.20 9.59
C VAL A 108 -5.22 18.14 8.74
N VAL A 109 -6.23 17.61 8.03
CA VAL A 109 -7.17 18.44 7.27
C VAL A 109 -8.15 19.09 8.25
N PRO A 110 -8.20 20.44 8.35
CA PRO A 110 -9.19 21.12 9.18
C PRO A 110 -10.59 20.65 8.76
N GLU A 111 -11.48 20.42 9.72
CA GLU A 111 -12.79 19.77 9.51
C GLU A 111 -13.59 20.39 8.35
N SER A 112 -13.44 21.70 8.16
CA SER A 112 -14.02 22.48 7.06
C SER A 112 -13.65 21.99 5.65
N ARG A 113 -12.47 21.38 5.46
CA ARG A 113 -11.95 20.93 4.15
C ARG A 113 -11.92 19.43 3.96
N LYS A 114 -12.35 18.63 4.94
CA LYS A 114 -12.37 17.16 4.84
C LYS A 114 -13.23 16.65 3.67
N LYS A 115 -14.37 17.30 3.41
CA LYS A 115 -15.28 16.91 2.31
C LYS A 115 -14.68 17.15 0.93
N GLU A 116 -13.99 18.28 0.75
CA GLU A 116 -13.32 18.63 -0.51
C GLU A 116 -12.19 17.65 -0.81
N PHE A 117 -11.39 17.31 0.21
CA PHE A 117 -10.27 16.39 0.07
C PHE A 117 -10.74 14.95 -0.23
N MET A 118 -11.83 14.51 0.41
CA MET A 118 -12.43 13.21 0.11
C MET A 118 -12.99 13.14 -1.31
N MET A 119 -13.63 14.21 -1.81
CA MET A 119 -14.10 14.27 -3.19
C MET A 119 -12.95 14.31 -4.21
N ALA A 120 -11.88 15.06 -3.93
CA ALA A 120 -10.71 15.12 -4.80
C ALA A 120 -10.03 13.75 -4.93
N ASN A 121 -9.85 13.03 -3.82
CA ASN A 121 -9.28 11.69 -3.83
C ASN A 121 -10.19 10.65 -4.49
N ALA A 122 -11.51 10.78 -4.35
CA ALA A 122 -12.48 9.93 -5.03
C ALA A 122 -12.48 10.18 -6.55
N PHE A 123 -12.36 11.44 -6.97
CA PHE A 123 -12.26 11.83 -8.37
C PHE A 123 -10.96 11.38 -9.02
N GLU A 124 -9.81 11.52 -8.34
CA GLU A 124 -8.54 10.97 -8.83
C GLU A 124 -8.59 9.44 -9.01
N ARG A 125 -9.22 8.72 -8.07
CA ARG A 125 -9.42 7.27 -8.20
C ARG A 125 -10.37 6.89 -9.34
N PHE A 126 -11.32 7.76 -9.68
CA PHE A 126 -12.20 7.56 -10.82
C PHE A 126 -11.47 7.83 -12.15
N MET A 127 -10.61 8.84 -12.20
CA MET A 127 -9.84 9.22 -13.39
C MET A 127 -8.69 8.26 -13.71
N ASN A 128 -8.10 7.62 -12.69
CA ASN A 128 -7.04 6.61 -12.85
C ASN A 128 -7.57 5.17 -12.99
N ARG A 129 -8.85 5.01 -13.31
CA ARG A 129 -9.50 3.72 -13.55
C ARG A 129 -10.07 3.67 -14.96
#